data_AF-A0A2W5T5W7-F1
#
_entry.id   AF-A0A2W5T5W7-F1
#
_cell.length_a   1.000
_cell.length_b   1.000
_cell.length_c   1.000
_cell.angle_alpha   90.00
_cell.angle_beta   90.00
_cell.angle_gamma   90.00
#
_symmetry.space_group_name_H-M   'P 1'
#
loop_
_entity.id
_entity.type
_entity.pdbx_description
1 polymer ?
#
loop_
_entity_poly.entity_id
_entity_poly.type
_entity_poly.pdbx_seq_one_letter_code
_entity_poly.pdbx_strand_id
1 'polypeptide(L)'
;MLPVVALVLSVVGLCAPPISLISLGLGVYCFVRARKEAAWAPRKQISQMTMVVSGVGLAVFALIVLPRIKELPARRQQVACREGLSLLYAQQQELKRTNGRYTTQVVELAKKPEAGAQLYRLDGNGPLAAVGLAANVNGIDEHIPQLVRDAVGLKDGQLTMLCAAQLDADATVDVWTISTFERTGDNGAKIPAGLPWLDVDDVTR
;
A
#
# COMPACT_ATOMS: atom_id res chain seq x y z
N MET A 1 24.96 0.34 39.11
CA MET A 1 23.80 1.14 38.65
C MET A 1 23.54 0.93 37.16
N LEU A 2 24.40 1.39 36.24
CA LEU A 2 24.24 1.23 34.77
C LEU A 2 23.75 -0.15 34.24
N PRO A 3 24.33 -1.30 34.65
CA PRO A 3 23.89 -2.61 34.13
C PRO A 3 22.49 -3.03 34.61
N VAL A 4 22.07 -2.58 35.80
CA VAL A 4 20.72 -2.83 36.32
C VAL A 4 19.69 -1.99 35.56
N VAL A 5 20.04 -0.73 35.26
CA VAL A 5 19.22 0.15 34.41
C VAL A 5 19.06 -0.43 33.01
N ALA A 6 20.14 -0.98 32.42
CA ALA A 6 20.08 -1.62 31.10
C ALA A 6 19.17 -2.86 31.08
N LEU A 7 19.16 -3.66 32.16
CA LEU A 7 18.27 -4.82 32.31
C LEU A 7 16.80 -4.39 32.45
N VAL A 8 16.50 -3.39 33.28
CA VAL A 8 15.13 -2.87 33.44
C VAL A 8 14.62 -2.29 32.11
N LEU A 9 15.48 -1.56 31.39
CA LEU A 9 15.15 -1.02 30.07
C LEU A 9 14.95 -2.11 29.01
N SER A 10 15.64 -3.26 29.08
CA SER A 10 15.40 -4.36 28.13
C SER A 10 14.07 -5.06 28.38
N VAL A 11 13.64 -5.19 29.65
CA VAL A 11 12.32 -5.73 30.00
C VAL A 11 11.20 -4.78 29.56
N VAL A 12 11.36 -3.47 29.79
CA VAL A 12 10.39 -2.46 29.32
C VAL A 12 10.40 -2.34 27.79
N GLY A 13 11.57 -2.54 27.16
CA GLY A 13 11.75 -2.49 25.71
C GLY A 13 11.05 -3.58 24.92
N LEU A 14 10.65 -4.69 25.57
CA LEU A 14 9.76 -5.69 24.96
C LEU A 14 8.39 -5.11 24.61
N CYS A 15 7.92 -4.09 25.35
CA CYS A 15 6.66 -3.39 25.07
C CYS A 15 6.86 -2.13 24.21
N ALA A 16 8.08 -1.61 24.14
CA ALA A 16 8.43 -0.39 23.41
C ALA A 16 9.70 -0.63 22.56
N PRO A 17 9.54 -1.06 21.29
CA PRO A 17 10.63 -1.41 20.39
C PRO A 17 11.80 -0.39 20.31
N PRO A 18 11.57 0.94 20.28
CA PRO A 18 12.68 1.89 20.23
C PRO A 18 13.58 1.85 21.48
N ILE A 19 13.06 1.43 22.64
CA ILE A 19 13.83 1.30 23.89
C ILE A 19 14.78 0.08 23.82
N SER A 20 14.41 -0.97 23.07
CA SER A 20 15.25 -2.15 22.87
C SER A 20 16.56 -1.81 22.16
N LEU A 21 16.57 -0.87 21.21
CA LEU A 21 17.79 -0.39 20.54
C LEU A 21 18.74 0.32 21.52
N ILE A 22 18.19 1.15 22.41
CA ILE A 22 18.97 1.89 23.42
C ILE A 22 19.57 0.90 24.43
N SER A 23 18.79 -0.09 24.89
CA SER A 23 19.25 -1.12 25.81
C SER A 23 20.36 -2.01 25.20
N LEU A 24 20.25 -2.35 23.91
CA LEU A 24 21.28 -3.09 23.18
C LEU A 24 22.58 -2.29 23.08
N GLY A 25 22.50 -1.00 22.72
CA GLY A 25 23.66 -0.11 22.66
C GLY A 25 24.37 0.03 24.02
N LEU A 26 23.61 0.19 25.10
CA LEU A 26 24.13 0.21 26.47
C LEU A 26 24.77 -1.13 26.87
N GLY A 27 24.15 -2.25 26.48
CA GLY A 27 24.68 -3.60 26.71
C GLY A 27 26.02 -3.83 26.01
N VAL A 28 26.12 -3.47 24.72
CA VAL A 28 27.36 -3.55 23.93
C VAL A 28 28.44 -2.66 24.55
N TYR A 29 28.11 -1.42 24.91
CA TYR A 29 29.06 -0.49 25.54
C TYR A 29 29.59 -1.06 26.86
N CYS A 30 28.71 -1.55 27.74
CA CYS A 30 29.10 -2.17 29.00
C CYS A 30 29.96 -3.43 28.78
N PHE A 31 29.67 -4.23 27.76
CA PHE A 31 30.46 -5.41 27.41
C PHE A 31 31.87 -5.06 26.92
N VAL A 32 32.00 -4.09 26.01
CA VAL A 32 33.30 -3.61 25.51
C VAL A 32 34.13 -3.03 26.64
N ARG A 33 33.52 -2.26 27.54
CA ARG A 33 34.20 -1.69 28.71
C ARG A 33 34.64 -2.75 29.71
N ALA A 34 33.80 -3.75 29.97
CA ALA A 34 34.14 -4.88 30.84
C ALA A 34 35.28 -5.76 30.31
N ARG A 35 35.58 -5.72 29.01
CA ARG A 35 36.79 -6.36 28.44
C ARG A 35 38.07 -5.56 28.68
N LYS A 36 37.99 -4.23 28.81
CA LYS A 36 39.15 -3.35 28.97
C LYS A 36 39.51 -3.08 30.42
N GLU A 37 38.53 -3.05 31.32
CA GLU A 37 38.71 -2.69 32.74
C GLU A 37 38.41 -3.88 33.67
N ALA A 38 39.41 -4.34 34.45
CA ALA A 38 39.26 -5.46 35.38
C ALA A 38 38.20 -5.21 36.48
N ALA A 39 37.99 -3.96 36.88
CA ALA A 39 36.95 -3.56 37.84
C ALA A 39 35.51 -3.87 37.38
N TRP A 40 35.30 -4.13 36.09
CA TRP A 40 34.01 -4.42 35.49
C TRP A 40 33.78 -5.91 35.18
N ALA A 41 34.77 -6.78 35.43
CA ALA A 41 34.69 -8.21 35.23
C ALA A 41 33.44 -8.91 35.83
N PRO A 42 32.98 -8.61 37.07
CA PRO A 42 31.80 -9.28 37.64
C PRO A 42 30.48 -8.87 36.95
N ARG A 43 30.47 -7.79 36.16
CA ARG A 43 29.28 -7.29 35.46
C ARG A 43 29.12 -7.88 34.05
N LYS A 44 30.06 -8.73 33.64
CA LYS A 44 30.09 -9.36 32.31
C LYS A 44 28.91 -10.29 32.04
N GLN A 45 28.45 -11.02 33.07
CA GLN A 45 27.27 -11.89 32.95
C GLN A 45 25.98 -11.09 32.73
N ILE A 46 25.83 -9.96 33.42
CA ILE A 46 24.65 -9.10 33.30
C ILE A 46 24.60 -8.46 31.91
N SER A 47 25.72 -7.93 31.40
CA SER A 47 25.74 -7.33 30.06
C SER A 47 25.49 -8.35 28.94
N GLN A 48 25.98 -9.59 29.08
CA GLN A 48 25.67 -10.68 28.15
C GLN A 48 24.17 -11.02 28.16
N MET A 49 23.55 -11.13 29.33
CA MET A 49 22.10 -11.36 29.42
C MET A 49 21.29 -10.22 28.80
N THR A 50 21.68 -8.96 29.04
CA THR A 50 20.99 -7.81 28.42
C THR A 50 21.10 -7.85 26.89
N MET A 51 22.26 -8.17 26.33
CA MET A 51 22.42 -8.29 24.88
C MET A 51 21.56 -9.40 24.28
N VAL A 52 21.47 -10.55 24.95
CA VAL A 52 20.64 -11.68 24.48
C VAL A 52 19.16 -11.31 24.52
N VAL A 53 18.67 -10.75 25.64
CA VAL A 53 17.25 -10.38 25.78
C VAL A 53 16.85 -9.29 24.80
N SER A 54 17.65 -8.23 24.66
CA SER A 54 17.38 -7.16 23.68
C SER A 54 17.50 -7.64 22.24
N GLY A 55 18.43 -8.55 21.95
CA GLY A 55 18.60 -9.17 20.63
C GLY A 55 17.39 -10.03 20.24
N VAL A 56 16.90 -10.88 21.16
CA VAL A 56 15.69 -11.69 20.94
C VAL A 56 14.46 -10.79 20.76
N GLY A 57 14.32 -9.74 21.58
CA GLY A 57 13.22 -8.77 21.44
C GLY A 57 13.20 -8.09 20.08
N LEU A 58 14.35 -7.66 19.57
CA LEU A 58 14.49 -7.07 18.23
C LEU A 58 14.19 -8.08 17.12
N ALA A 59 14.63 -9.33 17.26
CA ALA A 59 14.35 -10.37 16.28
C ALA A 59 12.85 -10.67 16.18
N VAL A 60 12.16 -10.80 17.31
CA VAL A 60 10.70 -11.00 17.34
C VAL A 60 9.98 -9.79 16.74
N PHE A 61 10.39 -8.57 17.09
CA PHE A 61 9.82 -7.36 16.51
C PHE A 61 10.00 -7.29 14.99
N ALA A 62 11.21 -7.61 14.50
CA ALA A 62 11.49 -7.65 13.07
C ALA A 62 10.62 -8.68 12.36
N LEU A 63 10.42 -9.88 12.93
CA LEU A 63 9.54 -10.90 12.36
C LEU A 63 8.08 -10.44 12.25
N ILE A 64 7.60 -9.62 13.19
CA ILE A 64 6.23 -9.09 13.16
C ILE A 64 6.09 -7.91 12.19
N VAL A 65 7.08 -7.02 12.14
CA VAL A 65 6.98 -5.74 11.42
C VAL A 65 7.43 -5.82 9.96
N LEU A 66 8.46 -6.61 9.66
CA LEU A 66 8.95 -6.79 8.28
C LEU A 66 7.86 -7.22 7.29
N PRO A 67 6.96 -8.17 7.57
CA PRO A 67 5.90 -8.51 6.62
C PRO A 67 4.99 -7.31 6.35
N ARG A 68 4.62 -6.54 7.38
CA ARG A 68 3.79 -5.33 7.21
C ARG A 68 4.45 -4.22 6.40
N ILE A 69 5.78 -4.09 6.49
CA ILE A 69 6.52 -3.09 5.70
C ILE A 69 6.52 -3.46 4.21
N LYS A 70 6.58 -4.76 3.89
CA LYS A 70 6.52 -5.23 2.49
C LYS A 70 5.18 -4.93 1.81
N GLU A 71 4.09 -4.84 2.59
CA GLU A 71 2.76 -4.49 2.08
C GLU A 71 2.54 -2.97 1.88
N LEU A 72 3.40 -2.10 2.41
CA LEU A 72 3.25 -0.64 2.29
C LEU A 72 3.23 -0.11 0.86
N PRO A 73 4.12 -0.53 -0.08
CA PRO A 73 4.05 -0.06 -1.46
C PRO A 73 2.72 -0.42 -2.13
N ALA A 74 2.23 -1.64 -1.93
CA ALA A 74 0.93 -2.09 -2.45
C ALA A 74 -0.21 -1.21 -1.93
N ARG A 75 -0.31 -1.03 -0.61
CA ARG A 75 -1.36 -0.17 -0.01
C ARG A 75 -1.32 1.27 -0.53
N ARG A 76 -0.12 1.83 -0.74
CA ARG A 76 0.03 3.20 -1.29
C ARG A 76 -0.51 3.29 -2.72
N GLN A 77 -0.22 2.29 -3.54
CA GLN A 77 -0.71 2.26 -4.92
C GLN A 77 -2.23 2.04 -4.99
N GLN A 78 -2.81 1.21 -4.12
CA GLN A 78 -4.27 1.07 -4.01
C GLN A 78 -4.93 2.40 -3.62
N VAL A 79 -4.38 3.12 -2.65
CA VAL A 79 -4.87 4.45 -2.26
C VAL A 79 -4.80 5.42 -3.44
N ALA A 80 -3.67 5.48 -4.13
CA ALA A 80 -3.49 6.34 -5.30
C ALA A 80 -4.50 6.04 -6.42
N CYS A 81 -4.78 4.76 -6.67
CA CYS A 81 -5.77 4.32 -7.65
C CYS A 81 -7.19 4.80 -7.30
N ARG A 82 -7.60 4.67 -6.02
CA ARG A 82 -8.90 5.15 -5.54
C ARG A 82 -9.03 6.67 -5.60
N GLU A 83 -7.98 7.39 -5.21
CA GLU A 83 -7.94 8.85 -5.25
C GLU A 83 -7.98 9.36 -6.70
N GLY A 84 -7.22 8.73 -7.60
CA GLY A 84 -7.23 9.04 -9.02
C GLY A 84 -8.59 8.81 -9.68
N LEU A 85 -9.27 7.70 -9.36
CA LEU A 85 -10.64 7.46 -9.84
C LEU A 85 -11.64 8.50 -9.35
N SER A 86 -11.55 8.88 -8.07
CA SER A 86 -12.41 9.91 -7.48
C SER A 86 -12.18 11.27 -8.14
N LEU A 87 -10.92 11.60 -8.44
CA LEU A 87 -10.56 12.81 -9.18
C LEU A 87 -11.14 12.80 -10.59
N LEU A 88 -10.97 11.69 -11.34
CA LEU A 88 -11.52 11.54 -12.69
C LEU A 88 -13.05 11.66 -12.69
N TYR A 89 -13.72 11.04 -11.71
CA TYR A 89 -15.15 11.17 -11.52
C TYR A 89 -15.60 12.62 -11.33
N ALA A 90 -14.93 13.37 -10.45
CA ALA A 90 -15.23 14.78 -10.24
C ALA A 90 -15.04 15.60 -11.53
N GLN A 91 -13.99 15.31 -12.32
CA GLN A 91 -13.76 15.99 -13.60
C GLN A 91 -14.83 15.63 -14.65
N GLN A 92 -15.28 14.38 -14.69
CA GLN A 92 -16.35 13.96 -15.59
C GLN A 92 -17.68 14.63 -15.25
N GLN A 93 -17.99 14.80 -13.96
CA GLN A 93 -19.19 15.53 -13.54
C GLN A 93 -19.13 17.01 -13.93
N GLU A 94 -17.97 17.65 -13.77
CA GLU A 94 -17.79 19.04 -14.20
C GLU A 94 -17.86 19.20 -15.73
N LEU A 95 -17.27 18.26 -16.48
CA LEU A 95 -17.36 18.24 -17.93
C LEU A 95 -18.82 18.06 -18.38
N LYS A 96 -19.58 17.16 -17.75
CA LYS A 96 -21.00 16.99 -18.04
C LYS A 96 -21.81 18.25 -17.72
N ARG A 97 -21.49 18.94 -16.62
CA ARG A 97 -22.14 20.21 -16.26
C ARG A 97 -21.90 21.31 -17.30
N THR A 98 -20.69 21.35 -17.86
CA THR A 98 -20.27 22.42 -18.79
C THR A 98 -20.65 22.12 -20.24
N ASN A 99 -20.43 20.88 -20.70
CA ASN A 99 -20.56 20.48 -22.09
C ASN A 99 -21.73 19.52 -22.36
N GLY A 100 -22.48 19.13 -21.33
CA GLY A 100 -23.62 18.22 -21.44
C GLY A 100 -23.25 16.75 -21.73
N ARG A 101 -21.95 16.39 -21.75
CA ARG A 101 -21.49 15.04 -22.08
C ARG A 101 -20.33 14.56 -21.20
N TYR A 102 -20.23 13.24 -21.06
CA TYR A 102 -19.02 12.57 -20.58
C TYR A 102 -18.02 12.36 -21.72
N THR A 103 -16.78 12.00 -21.38
CA THR A 103 -15.74 11.67 -22.35
C THR A 103 -15.02 10.38 -22.00
N THR A 104 -14.60 9.63 -23.02
CA THR A 104 -13.71 8.47 -22.87
C THR A 104 -12.24 8.85 -22.98
N GLN A 105 -11.94 10.11 -23.31
CA GLN A 105 -10.58 10.59 -23.54
C GLN A 105 -10.06 11.35 -22.32
N VAL A 106 -9.03 10.81 -21.66
CA VAL A 106 -8.39 11.47 -20.50
C VAL A 106 -7.80 12.83 -20.89
N VAL A 107 -7.42 13.02 -22.16
CA VAL A 107 -6.85 14.29 -22.65
C VAL A 107 -7.85 15.45 -22.64
N GLU A 108 -9.16 15.17 -22.69
CA GLU A 108 -10.21 16.19 -22.60
C GLU A 108 -10.46 16.68 -21.16
N LEU A 109 -9.91 15.98 -20.16
CA LEU A 109 -10.08 16.35 -18.75
C LEU A 109 -9.05 17.40 -18.33
N ALA A 110 -9.53 18.44 -17.65
CA ALA A 110 -8.70 19.57 -17.22
C ALA A 110 -7.66 19.17 -16.15
N LYS A 111 -8.04 18.27 -15.24
CA LYS A 111 -7.14 17.67 -14.25
C LYS A 111 -7.00 16.18 -14.50
N LYS A 112 -5.77 15.69 -14.32
CA LYS A 112 -5.40 14.29 -14.48
C LYS A 112 -4.80 13.78 -13.17
N PRO A 113 -4.97 12.49 -12.84
CA PRO A 113 -4.22 11.86 -11.76
C PRO A 113 -2.71 12.08 -11.95
N GLU A 114 -1.98 12.13 -10.83
CA GLU A 114 -0.52 12.19 -10.87
C GLU A 114 0.05 10.95 -11.57
N ALA A 115 1.18 11.13 -12.25
CA ALA A 115 1.88 10.03 -12.92
C ALA A 115 2.33 8.99 -11.89
N GLY A 116 2.10 7.71 -12.17
CA GLY A 116 2.37 6.63 -11.24
C GLY A 116 2.28 5.26 -11.88
N ALA A 117 2.46 4.21 -11.07
CA ALA A 117 2.35 2.82 -11.53
C ALA A 117 0.90 2.37 -11.80
N GLN A 118 -0.08 3.27 -11.72
CA GLN A 118 -1.49 2.95 -11.95
C GLN A 118 -1.87 3.17 -13.41
N LEU A 119 -2.74 2.32 -13.91
CA LEU A 119 -3.31 2.41 -15.24
C LEU A 119 -4.78 2.78 -15.15
N TYR A 120 -5.20 3.78 -15.93
CA TYR A 120 -6.59 4.24 -15.94
C TYR A 120 -7.24 3.96 -17.28
N ARG A 121 -8.50 3.56 -17.26
CA ARG A 121 -9.30 3.30 -18.45
C ARG A 121 -10.66 3.96 -18.34
N LEU A 122 -10.97 4.78 -19.34
CA LEU A 122 -12.25 5.47 -19.48
C LEU A 122 -13.04 4.98 -20.69
N ASP A 123 -12.39 4.29 -21.63
CA ASP A 123 -13.02 3.71 -22.81
C ASP A 123 -13.26 2.21 -22.63
N GLY A 124 -14.43 1.73 -23.05
CA GLY A 124 -14.73 0.31 -23.11
C GLY A 124 -13.91 -0.40 -24.19
N ASN A 125 -13.48 0.32 -25.23
CA ASN A 125 -12.66 -0.18 -26.31
C ASN A 125 -11.28 0.49 -26.31
N GLY A 126 -10.20 -0.30 -26.26
CA GLY A 126 -8.84 0.20 -26.36
C GLY A 126 -7.94 -0.22 -25.18
N PRO A 127 -6.61 -0.09 -25.34
CA PRO A 127 -5.65 -0.46 -24.30
C PRO A 127 -5.73 0.48 -23.10
N LEU A 128 -5.35 -0.01 -21.93
CA LEU A 128 -5.16 0.82 -20.73
C LEU A 128 -4.28 2.04 -21.03
N ALA A 129 -4.82 3.24 -20.81
CA ALA A 129 -4.08 4.48 -21.01
C ALA A 129 -3.23 4.73 -19.75
N ALA A 130 -1.92 4.60 -19.86
CA ALA A 130 -1.01 5.03 -18.82
C ALA A 130 -1.11 6.56 -18.68
N VAL A 131 -1.83 7.03 -17.67
CA VAL A 131 -1.85 8.44 -17.30
C VAL A 131 -0.56 8.71 -16.52
N GLY A 132 0.56 8.73 -17.26
CA GLY A 132 1.90 8.97 -16.74
C GLY A 132 2.63 7.70 -16.29
N LEU A 133 3.51 7.20 -17.18
CA LEU A 133 4.67 6.33 -16.91
C LEU A 133 4.42 5.10 -15.99
N ALA A 134 3.90 4.02 -16.58
CA ALA A 134 4.18 2.65 -16.11
C ALA A 134 4.89 1.87 -17.23
N ALA A 135 6.08 1.36 -16.90
CA ALA A 135 6.84 0.45 -17.74
C ALA A 135 6.10 -0.89 -17.83
N ASN A 136 5.96 -1.47 -19.03
CA ASN A 136 5.24 -2.72 -19.30
C ASN A 136 3.72 -2.70 -19.02
N VAL A 137 2.98 -2.05 -19.91
CA VAL A 137 1.51 -2.21 -20.05
C VAL A 137 1.14 -3.56 -20.72
N ASN A 138 2.14 -4.31 -21.20
CA ASN A 138 1.93 -5.57 -21.92
C ASN A 138 1.47 -6.65 -20.94
N GLY A 139 0.20 -7.04 -21.03
CA GLY A 139 -0.36 -8.18 -20.30
C GLY A 139 -1.28 -7.83 -19.13
N ILE A 140 -1.27 -6.59 -18.60
CA ILE A 140 -2.19 -6.22 -17.50
C ILE A 140 -3.65 -6.32 -17.94
N ASP A 141 -3.94 -5.90 -19.18
CA ASP A 141 -5.29 -6.01 -19.76
C ASP A 141 -5.79 -7.47 -19.79
N GLU A 142 -4.91 -8.47 -19.93
CA GLU A 142 -5.27 -9.90 -19.95
C GLU A 142 -5.72 -10.43 -18.58
N HIS A 143 -5.23 -9.83 -17.50
CA HIS A 143 -5.52 -10.24 -16.12
C HIS A 143 -6.81 -9.59 -15.58
N ILE A 144 -7.36 -8.58 -16.26
CA ILE A 144 -8.64 -7.98 -15.89
C ILE A 144 -9.78 -8.92 -16.32
N PRO A 145 -10.69 -9.32 -15.41
CA PRO A 145 -11.83 -10.16 -15.75
C PRO A 145 -12.69 -9.55 -16.85
N GLN A 146 -13.18 -10.39 -17.77
CA GLN A 146 -14.00 -9.93 -18.89
C GLN A 146 -15.24 -9.15 -18.43
N LEU A 147 -15.87 -9.58 -17.33
CA LEU A 147 -17.04 -8.92 -16.76
C LEU A 147 -16.77 -7.45 -16.39
N VAL A 148 -15.59 -7.16 -15.85
CA VAL A 148 -15.19 -5.79 -15.51
C VAL A 148 -14.85 -5.01 -16.78
N ARG A 149 -14.16 -5.62 -17.75
CA ARG A 149 -13.88 -4.98 -19.05
C ARG A 149 -15.15 -4.57 -19.78
N ASP A 150 -16.17 -5.41 -19.76
CA ASP A 150 -17.46 -5.15 -20.40
C ASP A 150 -18.26 -4.04 -19.69
N ALA A 151 -18.01 -3.81 -18.39
CA ALA A 151 -18.68 -2.77 -17.63
C ALA A 151 -18.06 -1.37 -17.86
N VAL A 152 -16.80 -1.29 -18.30
CA VAL A 152 -16.06 -0.04 -18.50
C VAL A 152 -16.47 0.65 -19.80
N GLY A 153 -16.40 1.98 -19.80
CA GLY A 153 -16.71 2.82 -20.96
C GLY A 153 -18.00 3.62 -20.80
N LEU A 154 -18.34 4.33 -21.87
CA LEU A 154 -19.54 5.15 -21.97
C LEU A 154 -20.65 4.34 -22.67
N LYS A 155 -21.74 4.07 -21.97
CA LYS A 155 -22.94 3.40 -22.50
C LYS A 155 -24.18 4.17 -22.08
N ASP A 156 -25.06 4.52 -23.03
CA ASP A 156 -26.32 5.23 -22.76
C ASP A 156 -26.18 6.49 -21.89
N GLY A 157 -25.10 7.25 -22.09
CA GLY A 157 -24.81 8.47 -21.31
C GLY A 157 -24.36 8.21 -19.87
N GLN A 158 -24.04 6.96 -19.54
CA GLN A 158 -23.48 6.51 -18.27
C GLN A 158 -22.04 6.07 -18.47
N LEU A 159 -21.14 6.52 -17.60
CA LEU A 159 -19.71 6.23 -17.69
C LEU A 159 -19.28 5.35 -16.53
N THR A 160 -18.54 4.29 -16.83
CA THR A 160 -17.75 3.53 -15.87
C THR A 160 -16.29 3.66 -16.21
N MET A 161 -15.47 3.96 -15.20
CA MET A 161 -14.03 4.10 -15.32
C MET A 161 -13.36 3.02 -14.47
N LEU A 162 -12.19 2.58 -14.90
CA LEU A 162 -11.39 1.56 -14.25
C LEU A 162 -10.00 2.10 -13.94
N CYS A 163 -9.46 1.64 -12.82
CA CYS A 163 -8.06 1.76 -12.50
C CYS A 163 -7.54 0.36 -12.13
N ALA A 164 -6.42 -0.01 -12.74
CA ALA A 164 -5.70 -1.24 -12.47
C ALA A 164 -4.31 -0.90 -11.95
N ALA A 165 -3.87 -1.61 -10.92
CA ALA A 165 -2.50 -1.51 -10.42
C ALA A 165 -1.94 -2.93 -10.23
N GLN A 166 -0.70 -3.13 -10.66
CA GLN A 166 0.06 -4.34 -10.37
C GLN A 166 0.88 -4.08 -9.11
N LEU A 167 0.45 -4.69 -8.01
CA LEU A 167 0.70 -4.16 -6.66
C LEU A 167 1.82 -4.88 -5.91
N ASP A 168 2.22 -6.03 -6.41
CA ASP A 168 3.37 -6.79 -5.95
C ASP A 168 4.07 -7.46 -7.17
N ALA A 169 5.15 -8.19 -6.90
CA ALA A 169 5.93 -8.85 -7.94
C ALA A 169 5.27 -10.14 -8.47
N ASP A 170 3.99 -10.35 -8.18
CA ASP A 170 3.23 -11.47 -8.72
C ASP A 170 2.35 -11.06 -9.91
N ALA A 171 1.62 -12.04 -10.46
CA ALA A 171 0.90 -11.91 -11.72
C ALA A 171 -0.51 -11.33 -11.55
N THR A 172 -0.95 -10.98 -10.34
CA THR A 172 -2.32 -10.54 -10.10
C THR A 172 -2.44 -9.02 -10.10
N VAL A 173 -3.64 -8.54 -10.42
CA VAL A 173 -3.94 -7.12 -10.64
C VAL A 173 -5.14 -6.77 -9.80
N ASP A 174 -5.01 -5.81 -8.87
CA ASP A 174 -6.20 -5.28 -8.19
C ASP A 174 -6.89 -4.29 -9.11
N VAL A 175 -8.20 -4.45 -9.23
CA VAL A 175 -9.02 -3.69 -10.16
C VAL A 175 -10.07 -2.91 -9.39
N TRP A 176 -10.01 -1.60 -9.53
CA TRP A 176 -11.00 -0.68 -8.99
C TRP A 176 -11.82 -0.08 -10.12
N THR A 177 -13.12 0.09 -9.90
CA THR A 177 -13.96 0.85 -10.83
C THR A 177 -14.84 1.87 -10.12
N ILE A 178 -15.25 2.88 -10.86
CA ILE A 178 -16.18 3.92 -10.40
C ILE A 178 -17.15 4.23 -11.55
N SER A 179 -18.43 4.35 -11.22
CA SER A 179 -19.49 4.57 -12.21
C SER A 179 -20.29 5.84 -11.88
N THR A 180 -20.86 6.46 -12.90
CA THR A 180 -21.76 7.62 -12.77
C THR A 180 -23.21 7.25 -12.43
N PHE A 181 -23.47 5.97 -12.20
CA PHE A 181 -24.78 5.39 -11.93
C PHE A 181 -24.64 4.25 -10.92
N GLU A 182 -25.75 3.86 -10.28
CA GLU A 182 -25.77 2.68 -9.43
C GLU A 182 -25.65 1.42 -10.29
N ARG A 183 -24.67 0.56 -9.99
CA ARG A 183 -24.47 -0.72 -10.69
C ARG A 183 -24.56 -1.89 -9.73
N THR A 184 -24.69 -3.08 -10.29
CA THR A 184 -24.65 -4.33 -9.53
C THR A 184 -23.29 -5.00 -9.77
N GLY A 185 -22.57 -5.32 -8.70
CA GLY A 185 -21.32 -6.08 -8.75
C GLY A 185 -21.55 -7.59 -8.81
N ASP A 186 -20.46 -8.34 -8.89
CA ASP A 186 -20.44 -9.79 -9.20
C ASP A 186 -21.24 -10.68 -8.23
N ASN A 187 -21.47 -10.21 -6.99
CA ASN A 187 -22.23 -10.93 -5.97
C ASN A 187 -23.65 -10.39 -5.75
N GLY A 188 -24.19 -9.62 -6.70
CA GLY A 188 -25.46 -8.92 -6.52
C GLY A 188 -25.35 -7.69 -5.60
N ALA A 189 -24.13 -7.30 -5.22
CA ALA A 189 -23.88 -6.13 -4.38
C ALA A 189 -24.28 -4.86 -5.12
N LYS A 190 -25.04 -3.98 -4.46
CA LYS A 190 -25.37 -2.67 -5.01
C LYS A 190 -24.21 -1.70 -4.79
N ILE A 191 -23.70 -1.16 -5.89
CA ILE A 191 -22.55 -0.26 -5.91
C ILE A 191 -23.07 1.13 -6.25
N PRO A 192 -23.04 2.08 -5.30
CA PRO A 192 -23.55 3.42 -5.51
C PRO A 192 -22.70 4.20 -6.52
N ALA A 193 -23.34 5.14 -7.21
CA ALA A 193 -22.65 6.05 -8.13
C ALA A 193 -21.59 6.89 -7.39
N GLY A 194 -20.45 7.11 -8.03
CA GLY A 194 -19.40 8.01 -7.56
C GLY A 194 -18.53 7.49 -6.42
N LEU A 195 -18.67 6.22 -6.03
CA LEU A 195 -17.80 5.58 -5.05
C LEU A 195 -16.89 4.54 -5.73
N PRO A 196 -15.56 4.62 -5.55
CA PRO A 196 -14.66 3.58 -6.05
C PRO A 196 -14.97 2.24 -5.36
N TRP A 197 -15.15 1.21 -6.17
CA TRP A 197 -15.42 -0.16 -5.75
C TRP A 197 -14.28 -1.07 -6.16
N LEU A 198 -13.97 -2.05 -5.31
CA LEU A 198 -12.96 -3.06 -5.56
C LEU A 198 -13.62 -4.26 -6.22
N ASP A 199 -13.40 -4.44 -7.52
CA ASP A 199 -13.97 -5.57 -8.28
C ASP A 199 -13.08 -6.82 -8.21
N VAL A 200 -11.76 -6.63 -8.12
CA VAL A 200 -10.79 -7.72 -7.94
C VAL A 200 -9.84 -7.35 -6.81
N ASP A 201 -9.84 -8.16 -5.76
CA ASP A 201 -8.93 -8.07 -4.60
C ASP A 201 -8.16 -9.40 -4.51
N ASP A 202 -6.85 -9.38 -4.74
CA ASP A 202 -6.03 -10.58 -4.60
C ASP A 202 -5.58 -10.85 -3.15
N VAL A 203 -5.81 -9.91 -2.22
CA VAL A 203 -5.35 -10.06 -0.83
C VAL A 203 -6.18 -11.12 -0.06
N THR A 204 -7.26 -11.64 -0.64
CA THR A 204 -8.22 -12.52 0.05
C THR A 204 -8.46 -13.90 -0.58
N ARG A 205 -7.66 -14.34 -1.57
CA ARG A 205 -7.76 -15.70 -2.14
C ARG A 205 -6.76 -16.70 -1.58
#